data_AF-A0A645IK99-F1
#
_entry.id   AF-A0A645IK99-F1
#
_cell.length_a   1.000
_cell.length_b   1.000
_cell.length_c   1.000
_cell.angle_alpha   90.00
_cell.angle_beta   90.00
_cell.angle_gamma   90.00
#
_symmetry.space_group_name_H-M   'P 1'
#
loop_
_entity.id
_entity.type
_entity.pdbx_description
1 polymer ?
#
loop_
_entity_poly.entity_id
_entity_poly.type
_entity_poly.pdbx_seq_one_letter_code
_entity_poly.pdbx_strand_id
1 'polypeptide(L)'
;MAIADNGDSLLLNLARAFRWQGMIDRGEFRNATELAKAVSRNQAYVSRVLRLTLLSPKIVHAIITNTLPTNVTVRTFRFGVPARWEEQHKLIGLE
;
A
#
# COMPACT_ATOMS: atom_id res chain seq x y z
N MET A 1 -2.99 -19.22 10.51
CA MET A 1 -3.94 -18.09 10.41
C MET A 1 -3.67 -17.34 9.10
N ALA A 2 -4.37 -17.73 8.03
CA ALA A 2 -4.18 -17.15 6.70
C ALA A 2 -4.61 -15.69 6.73
N ILE A 3 -3.69 -14.78 6.41
CA ILE A 3 -4.03 -13.38 6.17
C ILE A 3 -4.93 -13.40 4.93
N ALA A 4 -6.23 -13.14 5.12
CA ALA A 4 -7.18 -13.04 4.03
C ALA A 4 -6.70 -11.92 3.08
N ASP A 5 -6.06 -12.36 2.01
CA ASP A 5 -5.85 -11.62 0.78
C ASP A 5 -7.26 -11.49 0.16
N ASN A 6 -8.08 -10.58 0.69
CA ASN A 6 -9.33 -10.22 0.02
C ASN A 6 -8.90 -9.68 -1.34
N GLY A 7 -9.32 -10.32 -2.44
CA GLY A 7 -8.83 -10.15 -3.82
C GLY A 7 -8.99 -8.77 -4.46
N ASP A 8 -8.79 -7.70 -3.70
CA ASP A 8 -8.70 -6.33 -4.14
C ASP A 8 -7.41 -6.12 -4.94
N SER A 9 -7.51 -5.49 -6.10
CA SER A 9 -6.35 -5.19 -6.95
C SER A 9 -5.32 -4.31 -6.24
N LEU A 10 -4.06 -4.39 -6.67
CA LEU A 10 -2.99 -3.51 -6.16
C LEU A 10 -3.35 -2.03 -6.37
N LEU A 11 -3.99 -1.69 -7.50
CA LEU A 11 -4.48 -0.35 -7.78
C LEU A 11 -5.54 0.11 -6.77
N LEU A 12 -6.51 -0.75 -6.42
CA LEU A 12 -7.53 -0.40 -5.44
C LEU A 12 -6.93 -0.19 -4.04
N ASN A 13 -5.98 -1.04 -3.65
CA ASN A 13 -5.26 -0.86 -2.39
C ASN A 13 -4.42 0.41 -2.39
N LEU A 14 -3.79 0.78 -3.51
CA LEU A 14 -3.06 2.03 -3.66
C LEU A 14 -3.97 3.24 -3.50
N ALA A 15 -5.14 3.24 -4.16
CA ALA A 15 -6.13 4.31 -4.03
C ALA A 15 -6.63 4.46 -2.58
N ARG A 16 -6.89 3.33 -1.90
CA ARG A 16 -7.24 3.32 -0.48
C ARG A 16 -6.12 3.89 0.39
N ALA A 17 -4.87 3.52 0.13
CA ALA A 17 -3.72 4.00 0.88
C ALA A 17 -3.65 5.53 0.91
N PHE A 18 -3.68 6.18 -0.26
CA PHE A 18 -3.64 7.64 -0.35
C PHE A 18 -4.89 8.30 0.24
N ARG A 19 -6.08 7.75 -0.02
CA ARG A 19 -7.32 8.27 0.56
C ARG A 19 -7.29 8.25 2.08
N TRP A 20 -6.92 7.10 2.65
CA TRP A 20 -6.89 6.88 4.09
C TRP A 20 -5.81 7.70 4.79
N GLN A 21 -4.61 7.78 4.21
CA GLN A 21 -3.56 8.64 4.72
C GLN A 21 -4.03 10.10 4.75
N GLY A 22 -4.66 10.59 3.67
CA GLY A 22 -5.21 11.94 3.65
C GLY A 22 -6.31 12.19 4.69
N MET A 23 -7.14 11.21 5.03
CA MET A 23 -8.12 11.34 6.12
C MET A 23 -7.44 11.47 7.49
N ILE A 24 -6.34 10.75 7.71
CA ILE A 24 -5.53 10.88 8.93
C ILE A 24 -4.84 12.25 8.96
N ASP A 25 -4.23 12.67 7.86
CA ASP A 25 -3.50 13.93 7.77
C ASP A 25 -4.41 15.16 7.96
N ARG A 26 -5.69 15.06 7.54
CA ARG A 26 -6.71 16.09 7.80
C ARG A 26 -7.33 16.02 9.20
N GLY A 27 -6.95 15.04 10.02
CA GLY A 27 -7.48 14.87 11.37
C GLY A 27 -8.89 14.27 11.45
N GLU A 28 -9.45 13.74 10.35
CA GLU A 28 -10.73 13.02 10.37
C GLU A 28 -10.64 11.74 11.20
N PHE A 29 -9.44 11.15 11.26
CA PHE A 29 -9.07 10.07 12.17
C PHE A 29 -7.74 10.37 12.83
N ARG A 30 -7.62 10.11 14.13
CA ARG A 30 -6.41 10.38 14.91
C ARG A 30 -5.24 9.48 14.54
N ASN A 31 -5.52 8.25 14.10
CA ASN A 31 -4.50 7.26 13.74
C ASN A 31 -5.10 6.07 12.96
N ALA A 32 -4.21 5.19 12.50
CA ALA A 32 -4.56 3.98 11.76
C ALA A 32 -5.47 3.01 12.56
N THR A 33 -5.42 3.00 13.89
CA THR A 33 -6.27 2.14 14.73
C THR A 33 -7.72 2.60 14.69
N GLU A 34 -7.95 3.90 14.78
CA GLU A 34 -9.29 4.49 14.68
C GLU A 34 -9.87 4.30 13.29
N LEU A 35 -9.07 4.59 12.26
CA LEU A 35 -9.44 4.32 10.87
C LEU A 35 -9.83 2.85 10.66
N ALA A 36 -9.05 1.90 11.20
CA ALA A 36 -9.32 0.47 11.05
C ALA A 36 -10.69 0.05 11.61
N LYS A 37 -11.07 0.61 12.77
CA LYS A 37 -12.41 0.43 13.33
C LYS A 37 -13.48 1.00 12.39
N ALA A 38 -13.27 2.21 11.87
CA ALA A 38 -14.23 2.88 10.99
C ALA A 38 -14.46 2.16 9.65
N VAL A 39 -13.43 1.51 9.08
CA VAL A 39 -13.54 0.75 7.82
C VAL A 39 -13.81 -0.74 8.04
N SER A 40 -14.11 -1.17 9.26
CA SER A 40 -14.36 -2.57 9.64
C SER A 40 -13.26 -3.54 9.17
N ARG A 41 -12.00 -3.11 9.30
CA ARG A 41 -10.81 -3.93 9.00
C ARG A 41 -9.91 -4.05 10.22
N ASN A 42 -9.09 -5.09 10.25
CA ASN A 42 -8.06 -5.19 11.29
C ASN A 42 -6.95 -4.15 11.05
N GLN A 43 -6.32 -3.72 12.15
CA GLN A 43 -5.23 -2.74 12.11
C GLN A 43 -4.07 -3.20 11.22
N ALA A 44 -3.71 -4.49 11.24
CA ALA A 44 -2.61 -5.04 10.46
C ALA A 44 -2.83 -4.89 8.94
N TYR A 45 -4.08 -5.00 8.46
CA TYR A 45 -4.47 -4.78 7.07
C TYR A 45 -4.37 -3.30 6.73
N VAL A 46 -4.96 -2.41 7.55
CA VAL A 46 -4.90 -0.97 7.33
C VAL A 46 -3.46 -0.47 7.30
N SER A 47 -2.62 -0.88 8.24
CA SER A 47 -1.20 -0.53 8.24
C SER A 47 -0.46 -1.06 7.02
N ARG A 48 -0.85 -2.22 6.46
CA ARG A 48 -0.25 -2.75 5.22
C ARG A 48 -0.65 -1.92 4.01
N VAL A 49 -1.91 -1.52 3.93
CA VAL A 49 -2.41 -0.65 2.86
C VAL A 49 -1.75 0.73 2.95
N LEU A 50 -1.72 1.35 4.14
CA LEU A 50 -1.09 2.65 4.34
C LEU A 50 0.40 2.65 3.97
N ARG A 51 1.14 1.56 4.15
CA ARG A 51 2.54 1.47 3.69
C ARG A 51 2.72 1.68 2.18
N LEU A 52 1.68 1.50 1.37
CA LEU A 52 1.77 1.78 -0.06
C LEU A 52 1.97 3.26 -0.38
N THR A 53 1.70 4.18 0.56
CA THR A 53 2.02 5.61 0.40
C THR A 53 3.53 5.90 0.45
N LEU A 54 4.34 4.94 0.91
CA LEU A 54 5.80 5.03 0.98
C LEU A 54 6.49 4.59 -0.33
N LEU A 55 5.72 4.12 -1.30
CA LEU A 55 6.24 3.74 -2.60
C LEU A 55 6.79 4.94 -3.35
N SER A 56 7.88 4.73 -4.08
CA SER A 56 8.43 5.76 -4.96
C SER A 56 7.40 6.19 -6.01
N PRO A 57 7.44 7.46 -6.46
CA PRO A 57 6.55 7.95 -7.50
C PRO A 57 6.54 7.09 -8.78
N LYS A 58 7.70 6.50 -9.13
CA LYS A 58 7.85 5.62 -10.28
C LYS A 58 7.03 4.33 -10.14
N ILE A 59 7.03 3.71 -8.95
CA ILE A 59 6.25 2.49 -8.68
C ILE A 59 4.76 2.82 -8.65
N VAL A 60 4.39 3.94 -8.02
CA VAL A 60 3.00 4.45 -8.02
C VAL A 60 2.50 4.62 -9.45
N HIS A 61 3.29 5.25 -10.32
CA HIS A 61 2.96 5.40 -11.74
C HIS A 61 2.79 4.04 -12.42
N ALA A 62 3.73 3.11 -12.24
CA ALA A 62 3.67 1.78 -12.85
C ALA A 62 2.44 0.97 -12.43
N ILE A 63 1.96 1.14 -11.19
CA ILE A 63 0.71 0.54 -10.72
C ILE A 63 -0.49 1.14 -11.45
N ILE A 64 -0.53 2.47 -11.58
CA ILE A 64 -1.64 3.20 -12.22
C ILE A 64 -1.71 2.90 -13.72
N THR A 65 -0.56 2.80 -14.39
CA THR A 65 -0.47 2.50 -15.83
C THR A 65 -0.48 1.01 -16.14
N ASN A 66 -0.57 0.15 -15.12
CA ASN A 66 -0.51 -1.31 -15.26
C ASN A 66 0.75 -1.79 -16.04
N THR A 67 1.90 -1.15 -15.77
CA THR A 67 3.21 -1.47 -16.38
C THR A 67 4.18 -2.13 -15.39
N LEU A 68 3.68 -2.57 -14.23
CA LEU A 68 4.48 -3.36 -13.31
C LEU A 68 4.94 -4.69 -13.94
N PRO A 69 6.15 -5.16 -13.61
CA PRO A 69 6.58 -6.51 -13.95
C PRO A 69 5.57 -7.56 -13.45
N THR A 70 5.31 -8.60 -14.25
CA THR A 70 4.24 -9.59 -13.99
C THR A 70 4.45 -10.43 -12.72
N ASN A 71 5.68 -10.48 -12.20
CA ASN A 71 6.03 -11.12 -10.94
C ASN A 71 5.74 -10.25 -9.70
N VAL A 72 5.40 -8.97 -9.88
CA VAL A 72 5.12 -8.04 -8.78
C VAL A 72 3.65 -8.13 -8.41
N THR A 73 3.38 -8.50 -7.16
CA THR A 73 2.03 -8.64 -6.62
C THR A 73 1.90 -7.89 -5.29
N VAL A 74 0.69 -7.83 -4.73
CA VAL A 74 0.46 -7.23 -3.40
C VAL A 74 1.33 -7.89 -2.32
N ARG A 75 1.72 -9.16 -2.52
CA ARG A 75 2.58 -9.92 -1.61
C ARG A 75 4.01 -9.40 -1.58
N THR A 76 4.49 -8.83 -2.69
CA THR A 76 5.83 -8.22 -2.78
C THR A 76 6.04 -7.14 -1.73
N PHE A 77 4.97 -6.41 -1.36
CA PHE A 77 5.02 -5.32 -0.38
C PHE A 77 4.57 -5.74 1.03
N ARG A 78 4.33 -7.04 1.27
CA ARG A 78 3.72 -7.53 2.52
C ARG A 78 4.58 -7.22 3.75
N PHE A 79 5.90 -7.33 3.62
CA PHE A 79 6.87 -7.21 4.71
C PHE A 79 7.43 -5.79 4.86
N GLY A 80 6.97 -4.83 4.04
CA GLY A 80 7.47 -3.46 4.02
C GLY A 80 8.20 -3.17 2.71
N VAL A 81 8.63 -1.91 2.59
CA VAL A 81 9.42 -1.42 1.46
C VAL A 81 10.67 -0.73 1.99
N PRO A 82 11.81 -0.85 1.30
CA PRO A 82 12.99 -0.07 1.62
C PRO A 82 12.70 1.43 1.70
N ALA A 83 13.38 2.14 2.60
CA ALA A 83 13.21 3.59 2.74
C ALA A 83 13.77 4.35 1.53
N ARG A 84 14.84 3.84 0.91
CA ARG A 84 15.44 4.43 -0.30
C ARG A 84 14.68 3.95 -1.54
N TRP A 85 14.28 4.86 -2.41
CA TRP A 85 13.50 4.54 -3.60
C TRP A 85 14.27 3.66 -4.59
N GLU A 86 15.59 3.84 -4.70
CA GLU A 86 16.46 3.04 -5.57
C GLU A 86 16.46 1.56 -5.13
N GLU A 87 16.39 1.31 -3.81
CA GLU A 87 16.27 -0.05 -3.27
C GLU A 87 14.87 -0.63 -3.54
N GLN A 88 13.82 0.20 -3.53
CA GLN A 88 12.48 -0.24 -3.95
C GLN A 88 12.45 -0.63 -5.43
N HIS A 89 13.10 0.13 -6.31
CA HIS A 89 13.21 -0.18 -7.74
C HIS A 89 13.90 -1.52 -7.97
N LYS A 90 15.03 -1.75 -7.29
CA LYS A 90 15.75 -3.03 -7.34
C LYS A 90 14.92 -4.20 -6.83
N LEU A 91 14.15 -4.01 -5.74
CA LEU A 91 13.28 -5.04 -5.17
C LEU A 91 12.27 -5.58 -6.19
N ILE A 92 11.79 -4.73 -7.09
CA ILE A 92 10.74 -5.09 -8.06
C ILE A 92 11.24 -5.17 -9.51
N GLY A 93 12.54 -5.00 -9.76
CA GLY A 93 13.14 -5.06 -11.10
C GLY A 93 12.69 -3.93 -12.03
N LEU A 94 12.56 -2.70 -11.51
CA LEU A 94 12.03 -1.54 -12.25
C LEU A 94 13.13 -0.46 -12.42
N GLU A 95 14.07 -0.71 -13.33
CA GLU A 95 15.22 0.16 -13.67
C GLU A 95 14.82 1.49 -14.32
#